data_AF-A0A521MM80-F1
#
_entry.id   AF-A0A521MM80-F1
#
_cell.length_a   1.000
_cell.length_b   1.000
_cell.length_c   1.000
_cell.angle_alpha   90.00
_cell.angle_beta   90.00
_cell.angle_gamma   90.00
#
_symmetry.space_group_name_H-M   'P 1'
#
loop_
_entity.id
_entity.type
_entity.pdbx_description
1 polymer ?
#
loop_
_entity_poly.entity_id
_entity_poly.type
_entity_poly.pdbx_seq_one_letter_code
_entity_poly.pdbx_strand_id
1 'polypeptide(L)' 'MDLTILWFCIVGFLFVGYFVLDGFDFGVGMSLPFLGRDDTDRRVLINTIGPVWDLNETWVIVAGAALFA' A
#
# COMPACT_ATOMS: atom_id res chain seq x y z
N MET A 1 1.73 -26.18 -14.93
CA MET A 1 1.95 -25.54 -13.62
C MET A 1 1.01 -26.20 -12.64
N ASP A 2 1.49 -26.56 -11.45
CA ASP A 2 0.62 -27.06 -10.38
C ASP A 2 -0.21 -25.91 -9.78
N LEU A 3 -1.42 -26.22 -9.28
CA LEU A 3 -2.34 -25.26 -8.71
C LEU A 3 -1.74 -24.58 -7.47
N THR A 4 -0.98 -25.34 -6.67
CA THR A 4 -0.26 -24.81 -5.49
C THR A 4 0.75 -23.72 -5.89
N ILE A 5 1.51 -23.94 -6.96
CA ILE A 5 2.50 -22.97 -7.44
C ILE A 5 1.80 -21.72 -8.00
N LEU A 6 0.70 -21.91 -8.74
CA LEU A 6 -0.09 -20.80 -9.27
C LEU A 6 -0.61 -19.89 -8.15
N TRP A 7 -1.23 -20.46 -7.12
CA TRP A 7 -1.75 -19.69 -5.98
C TRP A 7 -0.65 -19.02 -5.17
N PHE A 8 0.48 -19.69 -4.96
CA PHE A 8 1.65 -19.06 -4.34
C PHE A 8 2.09 -17.81 -5.11
N CYS A 9 2.16 -17.86 -6.44
CA CYS A 9 2.49 -16.71 -7.26
C CYS A 9 1.44 -15.60 -7.18
N ILE A 10 0.13 -15.94 -7.16
CA ILE A 10 -0.95 -14.97 -7.04
C ILE A 10 -0.88 -14.23 -5.70
N VAL A 11 -0.77 -14.96 -4.59
CA VAL A 11 -0.64 -14.38 -3.25
C VAL A 11 0.62 -13.53 -3.16
N GLY A 12 1.74 -14.03 -3.67
CA GLY A 12 2.99 -13.26 -3.75
C GLY A 12 2.82 -11.95 -4.53
N PHE A 13 2.14 -11.99 -5.68
CA PHE A 13 1.85 -10.81 -6.49
C PHE A 13 0.97 -9.80 -5.74
N LEU A 14 -0.07 -10.26 -5.03
CA LEU A 14 -0.95 -9.40 -4.24
C LEU A 14 -0.17 -8.68 -3.12
N PHE A 15 0.70 -9.40 -2.39
CA PHE A 15 1.53 -8.78 -1.35
C PHE A 15 2.60 -7.85 -1.91
N VAL A 16 3.24 -8.20 -3.03
CA VAL A 16 4.20 -7.30 -3.69
C VAL A 16 3.50 -6.02 -4.15
N GLY A 17 2.33 -6.12 -4.75
CA GLY A 17 1.51 -4.97 -5.13
C GLY A 17 1.16 -4.11 -3.91
N TYR A 18 0.70 -4.73 -2.83
CA TYR A 18 0.42 -4.06 -1.56
C TYR A 18 1.64 -3.29 -1.02
N PHE A 19 2.79 -3.94 -0.90
CA PHE A 19 4.00 -3.31 -0.35
C PHE A 19 4.54 -2.18 -1.24
N VAL A 20 4.33 -2.23 -2.55
CA VAL A 20 4.73 -1.13 -3.45
C VAL A 20 3.77 0.04 -3.32
N LEU A 21 2.47 -0.22 -3.33
CA LEU A 21 1.43 0.82 -3.33
C LEU A 21 1.27 1.47 -1.96
N ASP A 22 0.93 0.69 -0.93
CA ASP A 22 0.72 1.18 0.43
C ASP A 22 2.05 1.53 1.13
N GLY A 23 3.15 0.92 0.70
CA GLY A 23 4.49 1.28 1.19
C GLY A 23 4.89 2.71 0.86
N PHE A 24 4.42 3.26 -0.27
CA PHE A 24 4.59 4.67 -0.60
C PHE A 24 3.77 5.57 0.35
N ASP A 25 2.53 5.20 0.66
CA ASP A 25 1.66 5.96 1.56
C ASP A 25 2.27 6.06 2.97
N PHE A 26 2.75 4.93 3.50
CA PHE A 26 3.50 4.92 4.75
C PHE A 26 4.80 5.70 4.66
N GLY A 27 5.49 5.67 3.52
CA GLY A 27 6.69 6.48 3.27
C GLY A 27 6.41 7.98 3.38
N VAL A 28 5.33 8.45 2.78
CA VAL A 28 4.88 9.85 2.89
C VAL A 28 4.52 10.18 4.35
N GLY A 29 3.76 9.30 5.03
CA GLY A 29 3.43 9.47 6.44
C GLY A 29 4.66 9.56 7.35
N MET A 30 5.64 8.67 7.16
CA MET A 30 6.91 8.68 7.90
C MET A 30 7.78 9.92 7.61
N SER A 31 7.62 10.54 6.44
CA SER A 31 8.35 11.75 6.09
C SER A 31 7.81 13.02 6.75
N LEU A 32 6.56 13.01 7.26
CA LEU A 32 5.89 14.19 7.83
C LEU A 32 6.70 14.90 8.94
N PRO A 33 7.35 14.20 9.90
CA PRO A 33 8.16 14.87 10.93
C PRO A 33 9.41 15.57 10.38
N PHE A 34 9.90 15.16 9.20
CA PHE A 34 11.14 15.66 8.61
C PHE A 34 10.90 16.72 7.53
N LEU A 35 9.84 16.55 6.74
CA LEU A 35 9.51 17.39 5.59
C LEU A 35 8.32 18.33 5.84
N GLY A 36 7.40 17.99 6.75
CA GLY A 36 6.22 18.78 7.09
C GLY A 36 6.49 19.83 8.16
N ARG A 37 7.25 20.87 7.81
CA ARG A 37 7.74 21.91 8.74
C ARG A 37 6.63 22.84 9.24
N ASP A 38 5.61 23.06 8.43
CA ASP A 38 4.39 23.79 8.80
C ASP A 38 3.12 23.06 8.33
N ASP A 39 1.95 23.62 8.65
CA ASP A 39 0.66 23.02 8.30
C ASP A 39 0.42 22.96 6.79
N THR A 40 1.03 23.87 6.02
CA THR A 40 0.91 23.89 4.55
C THR A 40 1.72 22.75 3.96
N ASP A 41 2.98 22.60 4.35
CA ASP A 41 3.86 21.50 3.93
C ASP A 41 3.25 20.14 4.24
N ARG A 42 2.69 19.98 5.45
CA ARG A 42 2.00 18.75 5.87
C ARG A 42 0.81 18.45 4.97
N ARG A 43 -0.03 19.44 4.67
CA ARG A 43 -1.18 19.28 3.77
C ARG A 43 -0.74 18.93 2.36
N VAL A 44 0.33 19.55 1.85
CA VAL A 44 0.88 19.24 0.52
C VAL A 44 1.32 17.78 0.47
N LEU A 45 2.07 17.31 1.47
CA LEU A 45 2.50 15.91 1.56
C LEU A 45 1.31 14.94 1.61
N ILE A 46 0.34 15.18 2.50
CA ILE A 46 -0.86 14.31 2.61
C ILE A 46 -1.66 14.31 1.30
N ASN A 47 -1.79 15.45 0.62
CA ASN A 47 -2.52 15.54 -0.63
C ASN A 47 -1.85 14.78 -1.79
N THR A 48 -0.57 14.38 -1.67
CA THR A 48 0.07 13.51 -2.67
C THR A 48 -0.49 12.09 -2.66
N ILE A 49 -1.00 11.62 -1.51
CA ILE A 49 -1.52 10.25 -1.33
C ILE A 49 -3.03 10.20 -1.17
N GLY A 50 -3.65 11.31 -0.75
CA GLY A 50 -5.10 11.40 -0.48
C GLY A 50 -6.02 10.81 -1.57
N PRO A 51 -5.76 11.00 -2.88
CA PRO A 51 -6.62 10.44 -3.92
C PRO A 51 -6.54 8.91 -4.11
N VAL A 52 -5.50 8.25 -3.59
CA VAL A 52 -5.21 6.82 -3.88
C VAL A 52 -5.06 5.93 -2.65
N TRP A 53 -4.86 6.52 -1.47
CA TRP A 53 -4.57 5.78 -0.25
C TRP A 53 -5.63 4.71 0.09
N ASP A 54 -6.91 5.07 0.07
CA ASP A 54 -8.02 4.14 0.37
C ASP A 54 -8.09 2.97 -0.65
N LEU A 55 -7.65 3.20 -1.90
CA LEU A 55 -7.54 2.14 -2.90
C LEU A 55 -6.36 1.19 -2.59
N ASN A 56 -5.25 1.73 -2.09
CA ASN A 56 -4.07 0.95 -1.77
C ASN A 56 -4.33 -0.02 -0.60
N GLU A 57 -5.13 0.38 0.40
CA GLU A 57 -5.54 -0.48 1.50
C GLU A 57 -6.33 -1.72 1.01
N THR A 58 -7.10 -1.61 -0.07
CA THR A 58 -7.88 -2.76 -0.57
C THR A 58 -7.01 -3.94 -1.02
N TRP A 59 -5.73 -3.71 -1.34
CA TRP A 59 -4.81 -4.78 -1.73
C TRP A 59 -4.54 -5.76 -0.59
N VAL A 60 -4.40 -5.29 0.65
CA VAL A 60 -4.20 -6.20 1.80
C VAL A 60 -5.46 -6.99 2.11
N ILE A 61 -6.64 -6.41 1.87
CA ILE A 61 -7.92 -7.09 2.03
C ILE A 61 -8.01 -8.25 1.04
N VAL A 62 -7.70 -8.02 -0.23
CA VAL A 62 -7.72 -9.07 -1.26
C VAL A 62 -6.62 -10.11 -1.02
N ALA A 63 -5.42 -9.71 -0.60
CA ALA A 63 -4.34 -10.64 -0.24
C ALA A 63 -4.74 -11.54 0.94
N GLY A 64 -5.35 -10.96 1.99
CA GLY A 64 -5.86 -11.69 3.14
C GLY A 64 -7.00 -12.64 2.79
N ALA A 65 -7.93 -12.20 1.92
CA ALA A 65 -9.00 -13.06 1.41
C ALA A 65 -8.44 -14.24 0.58
N ALA A 66 -7.42 -14.00 -0.24
CA ALA A 66 -6.76 -15.04 -1.03
C ALA A 66 -5.98 -16.04 -0.18
N LEU A 67 -5.49 -15.64 1.00
CA LEU A 67 -4.88 -16.56 1.97
C LEU A 67 -5.89 -17.46 2.70
N PHE A 68 -7.13 -16.98 2.86
CA PHE A 68 -8.18 -17.70 3.57
C PHE A 68 -8.93 -18.69 2.68
N ALA A 69 -9.08 -18.38 1.40
CA ALA A 69 -9.76 -19.20 0.40
C ALA A 69 -9.05 -20.54 0.14
#